data_AF-A0A932K147-F1
#
_entry.id   AF-A0A932K147-F1
#
_cell.length_a   1.000
_cell.length_b   1.000
_cell.length_c   1.000
_cell.angle_alpha   90.00
_cell.angle_beta   90.00
_cell.angle_gamma   90.00
#
_symmetry.space_group_name_H-M   'P 1'
#
loop_
_entity.id
_entity.type
_entity.pdbx_description
1 polymer ?
#
loop_
_entity_poly.entity_id
_entity_poly.type
_entity_poly.pdbx_seq_one_letter_code
_entity_poly.pdbx_strand_id
1 'polypeptide(L)'
;MKQTFLNILNRFEYKFILSDEKAEEAIRSEIFSVERLKQHAESLTLTQTVTSNPKKGYNLANRLKNNKKILLDCYRGIGKAISEKQAITPAAEWLIDNFHIIEGQIRDISEHLPIEFYRELPKLSEG
;
A
#
# COMPACT_ATOMS: atom_id res chain seq x y z
N MET A 1 16.44 -17.05 -14.04
CA MET A 1 15.64 -16.53 -12.91
C MET A 1 14.62 -15.46 -13.30
N LYS A 2 14.94 -14.46 -14.16
CA LYS A 2 13.95 -13.48 -14.66
C LYS A 2 12.73 -14.10 -15.35
N GLN A 3 12.91 -15.16 -16.12
CA GLN A 3 11.84 -15.75 -16.93
C GLN A 3 10.76 -16.47 -16.11
N THR A 4 11.13 -17.09 -14.99
CA THR A 4 10.19 -17.80 -14.11
C THR A 4 9.27 -16.82 -13.37
N PHE A 5 9.80 -15.65 -12.98
CA PHE A 5 9.05 -14.57 -12.34
C PHE A 5 8.03 -13.94 -13.30
N LEU A 6 8.40 -13.76 -14.57
CA LEU A 6 7.50 -13.31 -15.63
C LEU A 6 6.40 -14.33 -15.96
N ASN A 7 6.68 -15.63 -15.85
CA ASN A 7 5.70 -16.68 -16.16
C ASN A 7 4.61 -16.85 -15.09
N ILE A 8 4.92 -16.63 -13.81
CA ILE A 8 3.92 -16.69 -12.74
C ILE A 8 2.97 -15.48 -12.82
N LEU A 9 3.49 -14.30 -13.13
CA LEU A 9 2.70 -13.07 -13.23
C LEU A 9 1.89 -12.98 -14.53
N ASN A 10 2.36 -13.58 -15.63
CA ASN A 10 1.60 -13.66 -16.89
C ASN A 10 0.41 -14.64 -16.84
N ARG A 11 0.42 -15.65 -15.96
CA ARG A 11 -0.69 -16.62 -15.85
C ARG A 11 -1.96 -16.03 -15.21
N PHE A 12 -1.86 -14.86 -14.58
CA PHE A 12 -2.95 -14.16 -13.90
C PHE A 12 -3.39 -12.85 -14.58
N GLU A 13 -3.04 -12.64 -15.85
CA GLU A 13 -3.38 -11.40 -16.60
C GLU A 13 -2.98 -10.09 -15.89
N TYR A 14 -1.97 -10.09 -15.01
CA TYR A 14 -1.41 -8.86 -14.42
C TYR A 14 -0.39 -8.19 -15.34
N LYS A 15 -0.74 -8.06 -16.62
CA LYS A 15 0.08 -7.37 -17.63
C LYS A 15 0.22 -5.86 -17.38
N PHE A 16 -0.44 -5.32 -16.35
CA PHE A 16 -0.48 -3.88 -16.09
C PHE A 16 0.58 -3.36 -15.10
N ILE A 17 1.28 -4.22 -14.34
CA ILE A 17 2.17 -3.76 -13.25
C ILE A 17 3.67 -3.90 -13.58
N LEU A 18 4.04 -4.58 -14.67
CA LEU A 18 5.46 -4.82 -15.01
C LEU A 18 5.99 -4.03 -16.20
N SER A 19 5.25 -3.05 -16.70
CA SER A 19 5.72 -2.14 -17.76
C SER A 19 5.85 -0.70 -17.28
N ASP A 20 6.21 -0.48 -16.02
CA ASP A 20 6.71 0.83 -15.61
C ASP A 20 8.17 0.68 -15.17
N GLU A 21 9.06 1.29 -15.94
CA GLU A 21 10.50 1.37 -15.69
C GLU A 21 10.80 2.19 -14.42
N LYS A 22 9.76 2.70 -13.76
CA LYS A 22 9.76 3.19 -12.38
C LYS A 22 9.03 2.22 -11.45
N ALA A 23 9.68 1.12 -11.06
CA ALA A 23 9.31 0.51 -9.80
C ALA A 23 9.55 1.60 -8.73
N GLU A 24 8.47 2.20 -8.21
CA GLU A 24 8.56 3.17 -7.11
C GLU A 24 9.47 2.58 -6.04
N GLU A 25 10.54 3.31 -5.72
CA GLU A 25 11.55 2.87 -4.77
C GLU A 25 10.84 2.43 -3.50
N ALA A 26 11.13 1.22 -3.02
CA ALA A 26 10.49 0.70 -1.82
C ALA A 26 10.57 1.76 -0.73
N ILE A 27 9.44 2.10 -0.10
CA ILE A 27 9.38 3.14 0.93
C ILE A 27 10.30 2.69 2.08
N ARG A 28 11.52 3.22 2.10
CA ARG A 28 12.54 2.96 3.11
C ARG A 28 12.57 4.16 4.04
N SER A 29 11.68 4.17 5.02
CA SER A 29 11.65 5.18 6.08
C SER A 29 12.06 4.57 7.41
N GLU A 30 12.55 5.42 8.32
CA GLU A 30 12.77 5.03 9.72
C GLU A 30 11.45 4.58 10.36
N ILE A 31 11.47 3.47 11.10
CA ILE A 31 10.33 3.02 11.89
C ILE A 31 10.38 3.76 13.23
N PHE A 32 9.53 4.76 13.39
CA PHE A 32 9.48 5.54 14.62
C PHE A 32 8.79 4.79 15.76
N SER A 33 9.33 4.94 16.98
CA SER A 33 8.59 4.63 18.21
C SER A 33 7.43 5.61 18.40
N VAL A 34 6.48 5.26 19.28
CA VAL A 34 5.33 6.15 19.59
C VAL A 34 5.79 7.54 20.03
N GLU A 35 6.86 7.61 20.83
CA GLU A 35 7.40 8.89 21.30
C GLU A 35 8.05 9.69 20.16
N ARG A 36 8.82 9.03 19.30
CA ARG A 36 9.40 9.65 18.10
C ARG A 36 8.33 10.14 17.13
N LEU A 37 7.22 9.40 16.98
CA LEU A 37 6.08 9.83 16.15
C LEU A 37 5.47 11.13 16.65
N LYS A 38 5.29 11.29 17.96
CA LYS A 38 4.75 12.53 18.54
C LYS A 38 5.67 13.71 18.29
N GLN A 39 6.95 13.56 18.60
CA GLN A 39 7.96 14.60 18.35
C GLN A 39 8.04 14.97 16.86
N HIS A 40 7.93 13.97 15.98
CA HIS A 40 7.89 14.21 14.55
C HIS A 40 6.64 14.98 14.12
N ALA A 41 5.46 14.65 14.67
CA ALA A 41 4.22 15.37 14.38
C ALA A 41 4.28 16.85 14.81
N GLU A 42 4.89 17.14 15.96
CA GLU A 42 5.13 18.52 16.41
C GLU A 42 6.04 19.28 15.43
N SER A 43 7.13 18.65 15.01
CA SER A 43 8.06 19.22 14.01
C SER A 43 7.38 19.49 12.66
N LEU A 44 6.52 18.57 12.20
CA LEU A 44 5.73 18.75 10.96
C LEU A 44 4.78 19.94 11.08
N THR A 45 4.13 20.13 12.24
CA THR A 45 3.20 21.24 12.45
C THR A 45 3.89 22.61 12.33
N LEU A 46 5.15 22.70 12.74
CA LEU A 46 5.93 23.94 12.65
C LEU A 46 6.43 24.25 11.23
N THR A 47 6.56 23.22 10.38
CA THR A 47 7.22 23.33 9.07
C THR A 47 6.24 23.28 7.90
N GLN A 48 5.06 22.68 8.07
CA GLN A 48 4.10 22.49 7.00
C GLN A 48 2.99 23.55 7.05
N THR A 49 2.78 24.25 5.92
CA THR A 49 1.72 25.25 5.79
C THR A 49 0.50 24.66 5.07
N VAL A 50 -0.70 25.03 5.50
CA VAL A 50 -1.98 24.61 4.89
C VAL A 50 -2.37 25.57 3.77
N THR A 51 -2.84 25.06 2.64
CA THR A 51 -3.35 25.89 1.53
C THR A 51 -4.84 26.16 1.66
N SER A 52 -5.23 27.40 1.36
CA SER A 52 -6.65 27.81 1.24
C SER A 52 -7.28 27.41 -0.09
N ASN A 53 -6.47 26.99 -1.07
CA ASN A 53 -6.92 26.54 -2.39
C ASN A 53 -6.36 25.14 -2.71
N PRO A 54 -6.92 24.08 -2.11
CA PRO A 54 -6.42 22.72 -2.28
C PRO A 54 -6.62 22.23 -3.71
N LYS A 55 -5.56 21.68 -4.31
CA LYS A 55 -5.71 20.88 -5.54
C LYS A 55 -6.51 19.60 -5.22
N LYS A 56 -7.20 19.08 -6.22
CA LYS A 56 -7.93 17.81 -6.08
C LYS A 56 -6.93 16.68 -5.80
N GLY A 57 -6.88 16.23 -4.55
CA GLY A 57 -6.01 15.14 -4.13
C GLY A 57 -6.38 13.80 -4.77
N TYR A 58 -5.49 12.82 -4.68
CA TYR A 58 -5.74 11.45 -5.12
C TYR A 58 -6.94 10.85 -4.37
N ASN A 59 -7.75 10.05 -5.07
CA ASN A 59 -8.84 9.33 -4.42
C ASN A 59 -8.28 8.14 -3.63
N LEU A 60 -7.90 8.40 -2.38
CA LEU A 60 -7.33 7.42 -1.47
C LEU A 60 -8.25 6.21 -1.28
N ALA A 61 -9.55 6.41 -1.14
CA ALA A 61 -10.52 5.33 -0.98
C ALA A 61 -10.53 4.38 -2.19
N ASN A 62 -10.51 4.93 -3.42
CA ASN A 62 -10.42 4.11 -4.63
C ASN A 62 -9.08 3.38 -4.73
N ARG A 63 -7.97 4.03 -4.39
CA ARG A 63 -6.65 3.39 -4.35
C ARG A 63 -6.62 2.25 -3.33
N LEU A 64 -7.13 2.48 -2.12
CA LEU A 64 -7.21 1.48 -1.06
C LEU A 64 -8.07 0.27 -1.48
N LYS A 65 -9.23 0.52 -2.10
CA LYS A 65 -10.10 -0.53 -2.65
C LYS A 65 -9.39 -1.36 -3.72
N ASN A 66 -8.68 -0.71 -4.65
CA ASN A 66 -7.93 -1.41 -5.70
C ASN A 66 -6.77 -2.21 -5.12
N ASN A 67 -6.02 -1.64 -4.17
CA ASN A 67 -4.93 -2.33 -3.48
C ASN A 67 -5.45 -3.55 -2.72
N LYS A 68 -6.58 -3.43 -2.00
CA LYS A 68 -7.22 -4.56 -1.31
C LYS A 68 -7.51 -5.71 -2.27
N LYS A 69 -8.05 -5.41 -3.46
CA LYS A 69 -8.34 -6.43 -4.49
C LYS A 69 -7.05 -7.14 -4.93
N ILE A 70 -6.03 -6.39 -5.30
CA ILE A 70 -4.73 -6.94 -5.75
C ILE A 70 -4.11 -7.82 -4.65
N LEU A 71 -4.11 -7.34 -3.40
CA LEU A 71 -3.55 -8.09 -2.28
C LEU A 71 -4.30 -9.41 -2.03
N LEU A 72 -5.63 -9.40 -2.12
CA LEU A 72 -6.44 -10.61 -1.97
C LEU A 72 -6.20 -11.62 -3.09
N ASP A 73 -6.08 -11.14 -4.33
CA ASP A 73 -5.78 -12.00 -5.47
C ASP A 73 -4.39 -12.62 -5.35
N CYS A 74 -3.37 -11.84 -4.92
CA CYS A 74 -2.04 -12.35 -4.61
C CYS A 74 -2.08 -13.41 -3.50
N TYR A 75 -2.77 -13.14 -2.38
CA TYR A 75 -2.92 -14.08 -1.26
C TYR A 75 -3.50 -15.43 -1.73
N ARG A 76 -4.57 -15.38 -2.53
CA ARG A 76 -5.20 -16.58 -3.11
C ARG A 76 -4.28 -17.31 -4.08
N GLY A 77 -3.57 -16.57 -4.94
CA GLY A 77 -2.61 -17.13 -5.89
C GLY A 77 -1.46 -17.85 -5.20
N ILE A 78 -0.91 -17.25 -4.14
CA ILE A 78 0.16 -17.86 -3.33
C ILE A 78 -0.37 -19.09 -2.60
N GLY A 79 -1.55 -19.02 -1.98
CA GLY A 79 -2.17 -20.16 -1.30
C GLY A 79 -2.36 -21.36 -2.24
N LYS A 80 -2.78 -21.11 -3.49
CA LYS A 80 -2.87 -22.14 -4.53
C LYS A 80 -1.50 -22.74 -4.86
N ALA A 81 -0.48 -21.90 -5.07
CA ALA A 81 0.87 -22.38 -5.37
C ALA A 81 1.43 -23.27 -4.24
N ILE A 82 1.19 -22.91 -2.98
CA ILE A 82 1.55 -23.72 -1.81
C ILE A 82 0.83 -25.09 -1.85
N SER A 83 -0.48 -25.09 -2.12
CA SER A 83 -1.27 -26.34 -2.21
C SER A 83 -0.79 -27.27 -3.32
N GLU A 84 -0.27 -26.71 -4.41
CA GLU A 84 0.34 -27.42 -5.54
C GLU A 84 1.81 -27.78 -5.29
N LYS A 85 2.34 -27.54 -4.08
CA LYS A 85 3.74 -27.77 -3.67
C LYS A 85 4.76 -27.04 -4.56
N GLN A 86 4.39 -25.89 -5.09
CA GLN A 86 5.29 -25.04 -5.87
C GLN A 86 6.19 -24.22 -4.96
N ALA A 87 7.39 -23.92 -5.43
CA ALA A 87 8.29 -23.01 -4.72
C ALA A 87 7.69 -21.59 -4.71
N ILE A 88 7.65 -20.99 -3.53
CA ILE A 88 7.25 -19.59 -3.33
C ILE A 88 8.46 -18.74 -2.95
N THR A 89 8.38 -17.44 -3.21
CA THR A 89 9.44 -16.50 -2.86
C THR A 89 9.34 -16.06 -1.39
N PRO A 90 10.43 -15.60 -0.76
CA PRO A 90 10.38 -15.07 0.61
C PRO A 90 9.35 -13.95 0.82
N ALA A 91 9.15 -13.09 -0.19
CA ALA A 91 8.13 -12.03 -0.13
C ALA A 91 6.68 -12.57 -0.14
N ALA A 92 6.46 -13.71 -0.79
CA ALA A 92 5.16 -14.37 -0.86
C ALA A 92 4.83 -15.06 0.47
N GLU A 93 5.83 -15.71 1.07
CA GLU A 93 5.74 -16.26 2.43
C GLU A 93 5.40 -15.17 3.45
N TRP A 94 6.15 -14.07 3.45
CA TRP A 94 5.88 -12.92 4.32
C TRP A 94 4.45 -12.39 4.14
N LEU A 95 3.97 -12.28 2.90
CA LEU A 95 2.61 -11.78 2.64
C LEU A 95 1.53 -12.70 3.23
N ILE A 96 1.69 -14.02 3.12
CA ILE A 96 0.74 -14.98 3.71
C ILE A 96 0.72 -14.85 5.22
N ASP A 97 1.91 -14.83 5.84
CA ASP A 97 2.05 -14.77 7.30
C ASP A 97 1.44 -13.47 7.88
N ASN A 98 1.56 -12.37 7.14
CA ASN A 98 1.15 -11.04 7.59
C ASN A 98 -0.19 -10.55 7.02
N PHE A 99 -0.89 -11.36 6.22
CA PHE A 99 -2.10 -10.90 5.52
C PHE A 99 -3.19 -10.40 6.47
N HIS A 100 -3.33 -11.02 7.64
CA HIS A 100 -4.29 -10.63 8.66
C HIS A 100 -4.06 -9.22 9.21
N ILE A 101 -2.79 -8.80 9.36
CA ILE A 101 -2.42 -7.44 9.79
C ILE A 101 -2.83 -6.45 8.70
N ILE A 102 -2.50 -6.75 7.45
CA ILE A 102 -2.82 -5.90 6.31
C ILE A 102 -4.34 -5.73 6.16
N GLU A 103 -5.12 -6.81 6.32
CA GLU A 103 -6.57 -6.75 6.28
C GLU A 103 -7.14 -5.87 7.41
N GLY A 104 -6.59 -5.98 8.62
CA GLY A 104 -6.90 -5.11 9.75
C GLY A 104 -6.64 -3.64 9.41
N GLN A 105 -5.44 -3.30 8.92
CA GLN A 105 -5.08 -1.94 8.54
C GLN A 105 -6.00 -1.37 7.46
N ILE A 106 -6.36 -2.15 6.44
CA ILE A 106 -7.28 -1.70 5.39
C ILE A 106 -8.67 -1.40 5.97
N ARG A 107 -9.14 -2.21 6.92
CA ARG A 107 -10.41 -1.99 7.61
C ARG A 107 -10.36 -0.73 8.46
N ASP A 108 -9.33 -0.59 9.30
CA ASP A 108 -9.15 0.56 10.17
C ASP A 108 -9.10 1.87 9.38
N ILE A 109 -8.36 1.90 8.26
CA ILE A 109 -8.33 3.09 7.39
C ILE A 109 -9.71 3.35 6.79
N SER A 110 -10.44 2.32 6.36
CA SER A 110 -11.77 2.50 5.76
C SER A 110 -12.80 3.03 6.78
N GLU A 111 -12.69 2.62 8.04
CA GLU A 111 -13.59 3.04 9.13
C GLU A 111 -13.27 4.44 9.64
N HIS A 112 -11.99 4.76 9.82
CA HIS A 112 -11.56 6.04 10.40
C HIS A 112 -11.32 7.15 9.36
N LEU A 113 -11.21 6.80 8.08
CA LEU A 113 -10.96 7.76 6.99
C LEU A 113 -11.96 7.58 5.83
N PRO A 114 -13.28 7.76 6.09
CA PRO A 114 -14.27 7.75 5.03
C PRO A 114 -14.01 8.88 4.02
N ILE A 115 -14.53 8.73 2.80
CA ILE A 115 -14.17 9.64 1.70
C ILE A 115 -14.63 11.07 1.95
N GLU A 116 -15.75 11.25 2.65
CA GLU A 116 -16.27 12.54 3.09
C GLU A 116 -15.27 13.21 4.05
N PHE A 117 -14.84 12.49 5.09
CA PHE A 117 -13.86 12.99 6.06
C PHE A 117 -12.50 13.30 5.41
N TYR A 118 -12.02 12.45 4.52
CA TYR A 118 -10.77 12.70 3.78
C TYR A 118 -10.80 13.99 2.94
N ARG A 119 -11.97 14.37 2.41
CA ARG A 119 -12.15 15.61 1.64
C ARG A 119 -12.12 16.85 2.52
N GLU A 120 -12.52 16.72 3.78
CA GLU A 120 -12.51 17.82 4.76
C GLU A 120 -11.12 18.07 5.36
N LEU A 121 -10.20 17.10 5.26
CA LEU A 121 -8.85 17.27 5.80
C LEU A 121 -8.10 18.45 5.15
N PRO A 122 -7.45 19.31 5.96
CA PRO A 122 -6.63 20.40 5.45
C PRO A 122 -5.53 19.85 4.55
N LYS A 123 -5.27 20.53 3.43
CA LYS A 123 -4.23 20.14 2.48
C LYS A 123 -3.02 21.03 2.66
N LEU A 124 -1.84 20.46 2.55
CA LEU A 124 -0.60 21.21 2.63
C LEU A 124 -0.37 22.00 1.33
N SER A 125 0.30 23.13 1.43
CA SER A 125 0.71 23.98 0.30
C SER A 125 1.65 23.26 -0.66
N GLU A 126 2.57 22.47 -0.12
CA GLU A 126 3.63 21.75 -0.84
C GLU A 126 3.43 20.21 -0.83
N GLY A 127 2.18 19.73 -0.66
CA GLY A 127 1.85 18.30 -0.49
C GLY A 127 0.99 17.68 -1.57
#